data_AF-A0A917AT00-F1
#
_entry.id   AF-A0A917AT00-F1
#
_cell.length_a   1.000
_cell.length_b   1.000
_cell.length_c   1.000
_cell.angle_alpha   90.00
_cell.angle_beta   90.00
_cell.angle_gamma   90.00
#
_symmetry.space_group_name_H-M   'P 1'
#
loop_
_entity.id
_entity.type
_entity.pdbx_description
1 polymer ?
#
loop_
_entity_poly.entity_id
_entity_poly.type
_entity_poly.pdbx_seq_one_letter_code
_entity_poly.pdbx_strand_id
1 'polypeptide(L)'
;MDKIMDKLLTTGIAFGGGFVATKVFETVWKQVTGDEDTPKGDDDENISLQKALVFSVTSAAISAGVQVLSQRGAKSAVNKLKTNRTEV
;
A
#
# COMPACT_ATOMS: atom_id res chain seq x y z
N MET A 1 3.75 29.61 14.19
CA MET A 1 3.95 29.55 12.72
C MET A 1 4.01 28.10 12.24
N ASP A 2 3.39 27.18 12.98
CA ASP A 2 3.74 25.75 12.94
C ASP A 2 2.76 24.94 12.10
N LYS A 3 1.45 25.26 12.18
CA LYS A 3 0.40 24.56 11.43
C LYS A 3 0.53 24.64 9.91
N ILE A 4 1.01 25.75 9.35
CA ILE A 4 1.11 25.92 7.90
C ILE A 4 2.33 25.18 7.37
N MET A 5 3.44 25.22 8.10
CA MET A 5 4.66 24.46 7.77
C MET A 5 4.42 22.95 7.90
N ASP A 6 3.77 22.50 8.97
CA ASP A 6 3.40 21.10 9.17
C ASP A 6 2.45 20.60 8.08
N LYS A 7 1.48 21.44 7.68
CA LYS A 7 0.59 21.13 6.56
C LYS A 7 1.35 21.07 5.25
N LEU A 8 2.29 21.97 4.99
CA LEU A 8 3.13 21.95 3.78
C LEU A 8 4.04 20.72 3.73
N LEU A 9 4.66 20.35 4.85
CA LEU A 9 5.47 19.13 4.94
C LEU A 9 4.60 17.89 4.75
N THR A 10 3.47 17.81 5.46
CA THR A 10 2.53 16.69 5.34
C THR A 10 1.99 16.58 3.92
N THR A 11 1.66 17.71 3.29
CA THR A 11 1.18 17.79 1.92
C THR A 11 2.29 17.38 0.95
N GLY A 12 3.52 17.86 1.13
CA GLY A 12 4.68 17.49 0.31
C GLY A 12 5.03 16.00 0.42
N ILE A 13 4.96 15.43 1.63
CA ILE A 13 5.14 14.00 1.87
C ILE A 13 3.98 13.20 1.28
N ALA A 14 2.74 13.68 1.36
CA ALA A 14 1.60 13.03 0.73
C ALA A 14 1.71 13.03 -0.80
N PHE A 15 2.17 14.14 -1.40
CA PHE A 15 2.42 14.23 -2.84
C PHE A 15 3.60 13.35 -3.27
N GLY A 16 4.73 13.40 -2.56
CA GLY A 16 5.89 12.56 -2.85
C GLY A 16 5.61 11.07 -2.62
N GLY A 17 4.93 10.75 -1.53
CA GLY A 17 4.47 9.40 -1.19
C GLY A 17 3.45 8.89 -2.20
N GLY A 18 2.54 9.74 -2.67
CA GLY A 18 1.61 9.43 -3.75
C GLY A 18 2.34 9.09 -5.05
N PHE A 19 3.36 9.88 -5.46
CA PHE A 19 4.14 9.61 -6.66
C PHE A 19 4.89 8.26 -6.58
N VAL A 20 5.54 7.99 -5.44
CA VAL A 20 6.25 6.72 -5.22
C VAL A 20 5.25 5.55 -5.15
N ALA A 21 4.12 5.73 -4.47
CA ALA A 21 3.08 4.71 -4.38
C ALA A 21 2.52 4.36 -5.77
N THR A 22 2.28 5.36 -6.63
CA THR A 22 1.84 5.14 -8.01
C THR A 22 2.90 4.34 -8.79
N LYS A 23 4.19 4.66 -8.67
CA LYS A 23 5.26 3.91 -9.37
C LYS A 23 5.36 2.45 -8.92
N VAL A 24 5.23 2.22 -7.62
CA VAL A 24 5.21 0.85 -7.06
C VAL A 24 3.96 0.11 -7.54
N PHE A 25 2.81 0.78 -7.51
CA PHE A 25 1.55 0.22 -7.97
C PHE A 25 1.60 -0.17 -9.45
N GLU A 26 2.05 0.73 -10.33
CA GLU A 26 2.28 0.47 -11.77
C GLU A 26 3.19 -0.76 -11.97
N THR A 27 4.25 -0.88 -11.17
CA THR A 27 5.21 -1.99 -11.27
C THR A 27 4.59 -3.32 -10.85
N VAL A 28 3.88 -3.33 -9.71
CA VAL A 28 3.17 -4.53 -9.23
C VAL A 28 2.08 -4.92 -10.22
N TRP A 29 1.36 -3.95 -10.78
CA TRP A 29 0.31 -4.18 -11.77
C TRP A 29 0.86 -4.84 -13.03
N LYS A 30 1.94 -4.29 -13.59
CA LYS A 30 2.61 -4.84 -14.78
C LYS A 30 3.11 -6.27 -14.53
N GLN A 31 3.62 -6.55 -13.33
CA GLN A 31 4.14 -7.87 -12.97
C GLN A 31 3.04 -8.93 -12.78
N VAL A 32 1.91 -8.56 -12.18
CA VAL A 32 0.83 -9.51 -11.87
C VAL A 32 -0.08 -9.76 -13.07
N THR A 33 -0.39 -8.71 -13.83
CA THR A 33 -1.41 -8.74 -14.89
C THR A 33 -0.79 -8.94 -16.28
N GLY A 34 0.50 -8.65 -16.47
CA GLY A 34 1.16 -8.72 -17.77
C GLY A 34 0.79 -7.60 -18.75
N ASP A 35 -0.32 -6.92 -18.52
CA ASP A 35 -0.76 -5.75 -19.28
C ASP A 35 -0.10 -4.44 -18.79
N GLU A 36 0.30 -3.63 -19.77
CA GLU A 36 1.08 -2.40 -19.56
C GLU A 36 0.23 -1.23 -19.01
N ASP A 37 -1.09 -1.33 -19.13
CA ASP A 37 -2.04 -0.31 -18.69
C ASP A 37 -2.81 -0.75 -17.44
N THR A 38 -2.66 0.04 -16.38
CA THR A 38 -3.60 0.04 -15.25
C THR A 38 -4.98 0.46 -15.79
N PRO A 39 -6.10 -0.16 -15.38
CA PRO A 39 -7.44 0.21 -15.83
C PRO A 39 -7.73 1.67 -15.45
N LYS A 40 -7.40 2.58 -16.35
CA LYS A 40 -7.84 3.97 -16.30
C LYS A 40 -9.29 3.94 -16.75
N GLY A 41 -10.14 4.51 -15.91
CA GLY A 41 -11.59 4.36 -16.02
C GLY A 41 -12.12 4.66 -17.41
N ASP A 42 -13.16 3.89 -17.73
CA ASP A 42 -14.21 4.17 -18.71
C ASP A 42 -14.02 3.71 -20.15
N ASP A 43 -13.46 2.51 -20.35
CA ASP A 43 -13.73 1.75 -21.58
C ASP A 43 -14.32 0.37 -21.25
N ASP A 44 -15.60 0.22 -21.61
CA ASP A 44 -16.40 -0.99 -21.85
C ASP A 44 -17.27 -1.61 -20.73
N GLU A 45 -18.55 -1.83 -21.08
CA GLU A 45 -19.59 -2.50 -20.27
C GLU A 45 -19.23 -3.95 -19.87
N ASN A 46 -18.20 -4.56 -20.47
CA ASN A 46 -17.66 -5.87 -20.09
C ASN A 46 -16.82 -5.83 -18.79
N ILE A 47 -16.54 -4.63 -18.28
CA ILE A 47 -15.61 -4.42 -17.18
C ILE A 47 -16.19 -4.79 -15.80
N SER A 48 -17.50 -5.01 -15.60
CA SER A 48 -18.02 -5.27 -14.24
C SER A 48 -17.36 -6.48 -13.56
N LEU A 49 -17.15 -7.58 -14.28
CA LEU A 49 -16.44 -8.78 -13.76
C LEU A 49 -14.95 -8.51 -13.52
N GLN A 50 -14.27 -7.80 -14.42
CA GLN A 50 -12.87 -7.40 -14.24
C GLN A 50 -12.71 -6.40 -13.09
N LYS A 51 -13.52 -5.34 -13.02
CA LYS A 51 -13.58 -4.37 -11.90
C LYS A 51 -13.88 -5.08 -10.59
N ALA A 52 -14.85 -6.01 -10.55
CA ALA A 52 -15.14 -6.79 -9.35
C ALA A 52 -13.96 -7.70 -8.95
N LEU A 53 -13.32 -8.36 -9.91
CA LEU A 53 -12.13 -9.18 -9.67
C LEU A 53 -10.98 -8.32 -9.13
N VAL A 54 -10.64 -7.22 -9.81
CA VAL A 54 -9.60 -6.27 -9.41
C VAL A 54 -9.90 -5.68 -8.03
N PHE A 55 -11.14 -5.29 -7.77
CA PHE A 55 -11.57 -4.76 -6.47
C PHE A 55 -11.43 -5.82 -5.37
N SER A 56 -11.87 -7.06 -5.63
CA SER A 56 -11.78 -8.15 -4.66
C SER A 56 -10.33 -8.55 -4.37
N VAL A 57 -9.50 -8.69 -5.41
CA VAL A 57 -8.08 -9.02 -5.31
C VAL A 57 -7.33 -7.91 -4.59
N THR A 58 -7.58 -6.64 -4.93
CA THR A 58 -6.93 -5.49 -4.27
C THR A 58 -7.36 -5.40 -2.80
N SER A 59 -8.65 -5.57 -2.50
CA SER A 59 -9.15 -5.55 -1.12
C SER A 59 -8.59 -6.69 -0.27
N ALA A 60 -8.49 -7.89 -0.85
CA ALA A 60 -7.87 -9.03 -0.20
C ALA A 60 -6.36 -8.80 0.00
N ALA A 61 -5.67 -8.27 -1.01
CA ALA A 61 -4.24 -7.97 -0.94
C ALA A 61 -3.92 -6.91 0.12
N ILE A 62 -4.71 -5.83 0.22
CA ILE A 62 -4.56 -4.82 1.27
C ILE A 62 -4.80 -5.46 2.64
N SER A 63 -5.87 -6.22 2.80
CA SER A 63 -6.22 -6.86 4.07
C SER A 63 -5.15 -7.85 4.53
N ALA A 64 -4.69 -8.71 3.62
CA ALA A 64 -3.60 -9.65 3.87
C ALA A 64 -2.28 -8.90 4.13
N GLY A 65 -2.01 -7.83 3.38
CA GLY A 65 -0.83 -6.98 3.58
C GLY A 65 -0.80 -6.38 4.98
N VAL A 66 -1.90 -5.79 5.44
CA VAL A 66 -2.03 -5.26 6.81
C VAL A 66 -1.85 -6.37 7.83
N GLN A 67 -2.46 -7.54 7.64
CA GLN A 67 -2.32 -8.66 8.56
C GLN A 67 -0.88 -9.18 8.62
N VAL A 68 -0.24 -9.39 7.47
CA VAL A 68 1.13 -9.89 7.38
C VAL A 68 2.11 -8.86 7.93
N LEU A 69 1.98 -7.58 7.60
CA LEU A 69 2.81 -6.52 8.14
C LEU A 69 2.59 -6.33 9.64
N SER A 70 1.35 -6.44 10.11
CA SER A 70 1.05 -6.38 11.54
C SER A 70 1.60 -7.59 12.28
N GLN A 71 1.47 -8.80 11.74
CA GLN A 71 1.99 -10.02 12.37
C GLN A 71 3.52 -10.07 12.32
N ARG A 72 4.16 -9.66 11.21
CA ARG A 72 5.62 -9.59 11.08
C ARG A 72 6.19 -8.43 11.90
N GLY A 73 5.53 -7.28 11.90
CA GLY A 73 5.88 -6.12 12.72
C GLY A 73 5.73 -6.42 14.20
N ALA A 74 4.63 -7.04 14.61
CA ALA A 74 4.43 -7.51 15.98
C ALA A 74 5.45 -8.57 16.36
N LYS A 75 5.75 -9.58 15.52
CA LYS A 75 6.82 -10.55 15.79
C LYS A 75 8.19 -9.89 15.94
N SER A 76 8.52 -8.92 15.09
CA SER A 76 9.79 -8.19 15.15
C SER A 76 9.88 -7.30 16.40
N ALA A 77 8.80 -6.60 16.74
CA ALA A 77 8.71 -5.79 17.95
C ALA A 77 8.75 -6.66 19.21
N VAL A 78 8.03 -7.78 19.24
CA VAL A 78 8.05 -8.75 20.35
C VAL A 78 9.43 -9.37 20.49
N ASN A 79 10.13 -9.73 19.41
CA ASN A 79 11.52 -10.20 19.50
C ASN A 79 12.46 -9.11 20.02
N LYS A 80 12.30 -7.85 19.58
CA LYS A 80 13.09 -6.71 20.10
C LYS A 80 12.82 -6.45 21.59
N LEU A 81 11.57 -6.59 22.03
CA LEU A 81 11.19 -6.44 23.44
C LEU A 81 11.69 -7.61 24.29
N LYS A 82 11.64 -8.84 23.76
CA LYS A 82 12.15 -10.04 24.43
C LYS A 82 13.67 -10.00 24.60
N THR A 83 14.40 -9.48 23.61
CA THR A 83 15.86 -9.32 23.70
C THR A 83 16.28 -8.26 24.72
N ASN A 84 15.51 -7.17 24.87
CA ASN A 84 15.78 -6.13 25.88
C ASN A 84 15.49 -6.58 27.32
N ARG A 85 14.62 -7.57 27.53
CA ARG A 85 14.27 -8.07 28.87
C ARG A 85 15.19 -9.18 29.39
N THR A 86 16.09 -9.70 28.55
CA THR A 86 17.14 -10.64 28.98
C THR A 86 18.44 -9.94 29.40
N GLU A 87 18.52 -8.62 29.29
CA GLU A 87 19.63 -7.79 29.78
C GLU A 87 19.31 -7.03 31.09
N VAL A 88 18.19 -7.33 31.75
CA VAL A 88 17.84 -6.80 33.09
C VAL A 88 17.71 -7.89 34.15
#